data_AF-F3GN18-F1
#
_entry.id   AF-F3GN18-F1
#
_cell.length_a   1.000
_cell.length_b   1.000
_cell.length_c   1.000
_cell.angle_alpha   90.00
_cell.angle_beta   90.00
_cell.angle_gamma   90.00
#
_symmetry.space_group_name_H-M   'P 1'
#
loop_
_entity.id
_entity.type
_entity.pdbx_description
1 polymer ?
#
loop_
_entity_poly.entity_id
_entity_poly.type
_entity_poly.pdbx_seq_one_letter_code
_entity_poly.pdbx_strand_id
1 'polypeptide(L)'
;PKRAPLPSQFPRTLIHHEPDNSHCQCGCALKRIGEDASEKLDYTPGVFTVERHIRGKWACEQCETLIQAPVPAHVIDKGIPTAGLLAHVMVAKFADHL
;
A
#
# COMPACT_ATOMS: atom_id res chain seq x y z
N PRO A 1 -16.38 -12.35 3.58
CA PRO A 1 -15.28 -13.19 4.14
C PRO A 1 -14.02 -12.34 4.34
N LYS A 2 -13.42 -12.37 5.54
CA LYS A 2 -12.15 -11.69 5.81
C LYS A 2 -11.04 -12.45 5.10
N ARG A 3 -10.17 -11.75 4.36
CA ARG A 3 -9.04 -12.40 3.67
C ARG A 3 -8.03 -12.91 4.68
N ALA A 4 -7.43 -14.06 4.40
CA ALA A 4 -6.31 -14.57 5.17
C ALA A 4 -5.10 -13.63 5.01
N PRO A 5 -4.30 -13.44 6.08
CA PRO A 5 -3.06 -12.66 5.98
C PRO A 5 -2.05 -13.36 5.05
N LEU A 6 -1.16 -12.57 4.46
CA LEU A 6 -0.05 -13.13 3.70
C LEU A 6 0.96 -13.82 4.64
N PRO A 7 1.66 -14.87 4.17
CA PRO A 7 2.60 -15.60 5.01
C PRO A 7 3.66 -14.70 5.65
N SER A 8 3.95 -14.91 6.93
CA SER A 8 4.88 -14.08 7.69
C SER A 8 6.33 -14.25 7.27
N GLN A 9 6.68 -15.40 6.67
CA GLN A 9 8.01 -15.70 6.18
C GLN A 9 8.41 -14.95 4.91
N PHE A 10 7.46 -14.37 4.17
CA PHE A 10 7.80 -13.59 2.99
C PHE A 10 8.45 -12.26 3.39
N PRO A 11 9.55 -11.85 2.73
CA PRO A 11 10.22 -10.59 3.02
C PRO A 11 9.26 -9.43 2.77
N ARG A 12 9.26 -8.47 3.70
CA ARG A 12 8.39 -7.30 3.67
C ARG A 12 9.19 -6.04 3.41
N THR A 13 8.79 -5.29 2.39
CA THR A 13 9.26 -3.94 2.15
C THR A 13 8.22 -2.95 2.65
N LEU A 14 8.61 -2.06 3.57
CA LEU A 14 7.72 -1.03 4.09
C LEU A 14 7.69 0.16 3.13
N ILE A 15 6.49 0.58 2.73
CA ILE A 15 6.28 1.73 1.84
C ILE A 15 5.42 2.74 2.59
N HIS A 16 6.04 3.83 3.03
CA HIS A 16 5.36 4.89 3.76
C HIS A 16 4.74 5.90 2.80
N HIS A 17 3.47 6.24 3.05
CA HIS A 17 2.76 7.32 2.38
C HIS A 17 2.39 8.35 3.43
N GLU A 18 3.17 9.43 3.47
CA GLU A 18 2.95 10.57 4.37
C GLU A 18 2.58 11.80 3.52
N PRO A 19 1.90 12.80 4.09
CA PRO A 19 1.61 14.04 3.38
C PRO A 19 2.90 14.78 3.00
N ASP A 20 2.90 15.43 1.84
CA ASP A 20 4.05 16.23 1.38
C ASP A 20 4.33 17.45 2.26
N ASN A 21 3.32 17.93 2.99
CA ASN A 21 3.43 19.08 3.90
C ASN A 21 2.92 18.71 5.30
N SER A 22 3.68 19.10 6.31
CA SER A 22 3.33 18.94 7.73
C SER A 22 2.44 20.07 8.27
N HIS A 23 1.96 20.99 7.43
CA HIS A 23 1.09 22.09 7.82
C HIS A 23 -0.29 21.98 7.20
N CYS A 24 -1.30 22.30 7.99
CA CYS A 24 -2.68 22.42 7.54
C CYS A 24 -2.88 23.73 6.75
N GLN A 25 -3.93 23.79 5.95
CA GLN A 25 -4.33 25.02 5.24
C GLN A 25 -4.66 26.19 6.20
N CYS A 26 -5.00 25.90 7.46
CA CYS A 26 -5.19 26.94 8.48
C CYS A 26 -3.87 27.47 9.09
N GLY A 27 -2.71 26.93 8.69
CA GLY A 27 -1.38 27.35 9.14
C GLY A 27 -0.82 26.58 10.34
N CYS A 28 -1.62 25.75 11.01
CA CYS A 28 -1.16 24.93 12.14
C CYS A 28 -0.33 23.71 11.69
N ALA A 29 0.57 23.24 12.54
CA ALA A 29 1.23 21.96 12.35
C ALA A 29 0.24 20.79 12.47
N LEU A 30 0.36 19.80 11.58
CA LEU A 30 -0.40 18.57 11.61
C LEU A 30 0.19 17.59 12.62
N LYS A 31 -0.68 16.81 13.26
CA LYS A 31 -0.29 15.75 14.19
C LYS A 31 -0.67 14.39 13.63
N ARG A 32 0.26 13.44 13.68
CA ARG A 32 0.00 12.04 13.30
C ARG A 32 -0.87 11.40 14.38
N ILE A 33 -2.08 10.97 14.02
CA ILE A 33 -3.06 10.38 14.95
C ILE A 33 -3.22 8.87 14.78
N GLY A 34 -2.69 8.29 13.69
CA GLY A 34 -2.76 6.86 13.44
C GLY A 34 -2.24 6.50 12.06
N GLU A 35 -2.48 5.26 11.64
CA GLU A 35 -2.11 4.77 10.31
C GLU A 35 -3.03 3.65 9.85
N ASP A 36 -3.15 3.48 8.53
CA ASP A 36 -3.71 2.27 7.91
C ASP A 36 -2.58 1.50 7.23
N ALA A 37 -2.61 0.17 7.34
CA ALA A 37 -1.67 -0.71 6.66
C ALA A 37 -2.40 -1.65 5.69
N SER A 38 -1.86 -1.80 4.49
CA SER A 38 -2.29 -2.82 3.54
C SER A 38 -1.09 -3.58 2.98
N GLU A 39 -1.28 -4.88 2.74
CA GLU A 39 -0.25 -5.74 2.18
C GLU A 39 -0.61 -6.12 0.74
N LYS A 40 0.41 -6.10 -0.13
CA LYS A 40 0.33 -6.61 -1.50
C LYS A 40 1.42 -7.65 -1.75
N LEU A 41 1.09 -8.67 -2.51
CA LEU A 41 2.02 -9.73 -2.89
C LEU A 41 2.63 -9.39 -4.25
N ASP A 42 3.95 -9.29 -4.30
CA ASP A 42 4.72 -9.10 -5.52
C ASP A 42 5.53 -10.34 -5.88
N TYR A 43 5.96 -10.40 -7.13
CA TYR A 43 6.81 -11.45 -7.65
C TYR A 43 7.95 -10.88 -8.49
N THR A 44 9.17 -11.17 -8.03
CA THR A 44 10.38 -11.13 -8.85
C THR A 44 10.76 -12.58 -9.15
N PRO A 45 11.28 -12.93 -10.35
CA PRO A 45 11.59 -14.32 -10.70
C PRO A 45 12.28 -15.11 -9.57
N GLY A 46 11.59 -16.13 -9.08
CA GLY A 46 12.04 -17.01 -7.98
C GLY A 46 11.74 -16.55 -6.55
N VAL A 47 11.20 -15.34 -6.35
CA VAL A 47 11.00 -14.75 -5.02
C VAL A 47 9.67 -14.02 -4.91
N PHE A 48 8.83 -14.44 -3.95
CA PHE A 48 7.68 -13.68 -3.51
C PHE A 48 8.08 -12.66 -2.45
N THR A 49 7.62 -11.43 -2.60
CA THR A 49 7.82 -10.37 -1.62
C THR A 49 6.49 -9.72 -1.26
N VAL A 50 6.43 -9.05 -0.10
CA VAL A 50 5.24 -8.34 0.35
C VAL A 50 5.53 -6.86 0.43
N GLU A 51 4.82 -6.07 -0.36
CA GLU A 51 4.78 -4.62 -0.21
C GLU A 51 3.78 -4.29 0.91
N ARG A 52 4.28 -3.80 2.05
CA ARG A 52 3.44 -3.33 3.15
C ARG A 52 3.34 -1.81 3.07
N HIS A 53 2.23 -1.32 2.54
CA HIS A 53 1.96 0.10 2.44
C HIS A 53 1.38 0.63 3.76
N ILE A 54 2.06 1.60 4.36
CA ILE A 54 1.67 2.26 5.61
C ILE A 54 1.27 3.69 5.27
N ARG A 55 0.03 4.07 5.57
CA ARG A 55 -0.51 5.41 5.28
C ARG A 55 -0.82 6.14 6.57
N GLY A 56 -0.05 7.19 6.88
CA GLY A 56 -0.27 8.00 8.07
C GLY A 56 -1.57 8.79 7.99
N LYS A 57 -2.31 8.81 9.10
CA LYS A 57 -3.46 9.69 9.33
C LYS A 57 -2.99 10.89 10.13
N TRP A 58 -3.21 12.08 9.58
CA TRP A 58 -2.77 13.34 10.15
C TRP A 58 -3.97 14.23 10.40
N ALA A 59 -4.06 14.83 11.58
CA ALA A 59 -5.15 15.75 11.92
C ALA A 59 -4.60 17.11 12.35
N CYS A 60 -5.32 18.16 12.00
CA CYS A 60 -5.15 19.46 12.61
C CYS A 60 -6.01 19.55 13.87
N GLU A 61 -5.43 19.92 15.01
CA GLU A 61 -6.17 20.07 16.26
C GLU A 61 -7.06 21.34 16.26
N GLN A 62 -6.77 22.33 15.41
CA GLN A 62 -7.47 23.62 15.42
C GLN A 62 -8.72 23.64 14.55
N CYS A 63 -8.65 23.09 13.33
CA CYS A 63 -9.76 23.06 12.38
C CYS A 63 -10.28 21.64 12.11
N GLU A 64 -9.81 20.65 12.87
CA GLU A 64 -10.24 19.25 12.82
C GLU A 64 -10.10 18.58 11.44
N THR A 65 -9.28 19.16 10.56
CA THR A 65 -9.06 18.63 9.20
C THR A 65 -8.19 17.37 9.26
N LEU A 66 -8.71 16.27 8.70
CA LEU A 66 -8.00 15.01 8.54
C LEU A 66 -7.36 14.93 7.14
N ILE A 67 -6.07 14.61 7.10
CA ILE A 67 -5.26 14.46 5.89
C ILE A 67 -4.63 13.06 5.90
N GLN A 68 -4.74 12.37 4.78
CA GLN A 68 -4.11 11.08 4.54
C GLN A 68 -3.72 10.99 3.06
N ALA A 69 -2.55 10.42 2.78
CA ALA A 69 -2.12 10.22 1.40
C ALA A 69 -3.12 9.31 0.65
N PRO A 70 -3.58 9.71 -0.56
CA PRO A 70 -4.55 8.91 -1.31
C PRO A 70 -3.97 7.56 -1.71
N VAL A 71 -4.86 6.58 -1.93
CA VAL A 71 -4.45 5.28 -2.48
C VAL A 71 -4.32 5.43 -4.00
N PRO A 72 -3.13 5.16 -4.59
CA PRO A 72 -2.97 5.19 -6.04
C PRO A 72 -3.89 4.17 -6.72
N ALA A 73 -4.20 4.41 -7.99
CA ALA A 73 -4.98 3.46 -8.78
C ALA A 73 -4.28 2.09 -8.84
N HIS A 74 -5.08 1.03 -8.86
CA HIS A 74 -4.61 -0.34 -8.92
C HIS A 74 -5.33 -1.08 -10.05
N VAL A 75 -4.63 -2.05 -10.66
CA VAL A 75 -5.20 -2.86 -11.75
C VAL A 75 -6.47 -3.60 -11.28
N ILE A 76 -6.45 -4.10 -10.04
CA ILE A 76 -7.60 -4.71 -9.37
C ILE A 76 -7.83 -3.97 -8.06
N ASP A 77 -9.01 -3.36 -7.93
CA ASP A 77 -9.40 -2.66 -6.72
C ASP A 77 -9.40 -3.59 -5.51
N LYS A 78 -8.73 -3.14 -4.45
CA LYS A 78 -8.52 -3.91 -3.21
C LYS A 78 -7.87 -5.27 -3.50
N GLY A 79 -7.19 -5.47 -4.63
CA GLY A 79 -6.46 -6.70 -4.96
C GLY A 79 -5.22 -6.88 -4.09
N ILE A 80 -4.93 -8.13 -3.71
CA ILE A 80 -3.64 -8.51 -3.12
C ILE A 80 -2.47 -8.42 -4.12
N PRO A 81 -2.60 -8.83 -5.40
CA PRO A 81 -1.43 -8.87 -6.26
C PRO A 81 -1.01 -7.45 -6.68
N THR A 82 0.30 -7.25 -6.77
CA THR A 82 0.88 -6.10 -7.48
C THR A 82 0.73 -6.29 -8.99
N ALA A 83 1.07 -5.25 -9.76
CA ALA A 83 1.18 -5.36 -11.21
C ALA A 83 2.25 -6.38 -11.64
N GLY A 84 3.36 -6.50 -10.88
CA GLY A 84 4.43 -7.48 -11.15
C GLY A 84 3.94 -8.93 -11.08
N LEU A 85 3.19 -9.27 -10.03
CA LEU A 85 2.59 -10.60 -9.89
C LEU A 85 1.55 -10.87 -10.99
N LEU A 86 0.68 -9.90 -11.31
CA LEU A 86 -0.30 -10.07 -12.40
C LEU A 86 0.39 -10.30 -13.75
N ALA A 87 1.44 -9.54 -14.04
CA ALA A 87 2.23 -9.72 -15.26
C ALA A 87 2.85 -11.11 -15.33
N HIS A 88 3.47 -11.58 -14.24
CA HIS A 88 4.04 -12.93 -14.19
C HIS A 88 2.99 -14.02 -14.45
N VAL A 89 1.81 -13.94 -13.80
CA VAL A 89 0.74 -14.92 -14.01
C VAL A 89 0.28 -14.94 -15.47
N MET A 90 0.17 -13.77 -16.12
CA MET A 90 -0.20 -13.70 -17.53
C MET A 90 0.85 -14.34 -18.44
N VAL A 91 2.13 -14.05 -18.23
CA VAL A 91 3.24 -14.63 -19.01
C VAL A 91 3.32 -16.14 -18.81
N ALA A 92 3.32 -16.62 -17.56
CA ALA A 92 3.38 -18.04 -17.26
C ALA A 92 2.20 -18.83 -17.84
N LYS A 93 1.00 -18.24 -17.83
CA LYS A 93 -0.21 -18.89 -18.35
C LYS A 93 -0.28 -18.91 -19.87
N PHE A 94 0.13 -17.83 -20.54
CA PHE A 94 -0.17 -17.63 -21.96
C PHE A 94 1.06 -17.65 -22.86
N ALA A 95 2.25 -17.33 -22.36
CA ALA A 95 3.49 -17.32 -23.12
C ALA A 95 4.35 -18.58 -22.87
N ASP A 96 4.53 -18.96 -21.60
CA ASP A 96 5.50 -20.01 -21.21
C ASP A 96 4.89 -21.41 -21.06
N HIS A 97 3.62 -21.58 -21.45
CA HIS A 97 2.88 -22.84 -21.28
C HIS A 97 3.11 -23.89 -22.39
N LEU A 98 3.97 -23.58 -23.37
CA LEU A 98 4.33 -24.44 -24.50
C LEU A 98 5.55 -25.30 -24.20
#